data_AF-A0A3D3LPQ2-F1
#
_entry.id   AF-A0A3D3LPQ2-F1
#
_cell.length_a   1.000
_cell.length_b   1.000
_cell.length_c   1.000
_cell.angle_alpha   90.00
_cell.angle_beta   90.00
_cell.angle_gamma   90.00
#
_symmetry.space_group_name_H-M   'P 1'
#
loop_
_entity.id
_entity.type
_entity.pdbx_description
1 polymer ?
#
loop_
_entity_poly.entity_id
_entity_poly.type
_entity_poly.pdbx_seq_one_letter_code
_entity_poly.pdbx_strand_id
1 'polypeptide(L)'
;MKKLMNIIDKMNQDQYSKLKAELIATDSRKMLILFNSYRDKNYDDNQIKAEIGCTDNAFLVLKSRLFDRIQKGILSESDLNLEEVKYDEKKLQELIINNRPEYSEAILVQLEKRLLQSNSVFELLHIYRLLKRVHQFSDKQYHFSQLYNNQIAQFISLERAIDIYYDFNKTMASYLFTYSETEKELLFVLKKELQNILHINKSVEVELLYGLATIQLKIFCNSTDDEKSIFDLFSRCNEILNSSSSFERREFYKPALLLFEFIHSMNYGETKRGIVYYEKLI
;
A
#
# COMPACT_ATOMS: atom_id res chain seq x y z
N MET A 1 -22.82 -22.25 7.03
CA MET A 1 -24.26 -22.13 7.36
C MET A 1 -24.52 -21.07 8.43
N LYS A 2 -23.94 -21.13 9.64
CA LYS A 2 -24.02 -20.04 10.66
C LYS A 2 -23.28 -18.72 10.31
N LYS A 3 -22.66 -18.57 9.14
CA LYS A 3 -21.68 -17.50 8.86
C LYS A 3 -22.34 -16.17 8.46
N LEU A 4 -23.31 -16.20 7.55
CA LEU A 4 -24.03 -15.01 7.07
C LEU A 4 -24.95 -14.42 8.14
N MET A 5 -25.71 -15.31 8.80
CA MET A 5 -26.66 -14.97 9.87
C MET A 5 -26.01 -14.19 11.00
N ASN A 6 -24.82 -14.62 11.45
CA ASN A 6 -24.11 -13.94 12.53
C ASN A 6 -23.47 -12.60 12.10
N ILE A 7 -23.21 -12.39 10.80
CA ILE A 7 -22.74 -11.09 10.29
C ILE A 7 -23.90 -10.10 10.28
N ILE A 8 -25.06 -10.54 9.80
CA ILE A 8 -26.29 -9.73 9.78
C ILE A 8 -26.74 -9.39 11.20
N ASP A 9 -26.58 -10.31 12.16
CA ASP A 9 -26.87 -10.09 13.58
C ASP A 9 -26.00 -9.02 14.23
N LYS A 10 -24.72 -8.92 13.82
CA LYS A 10 -23.74 -7.98 14.40
C LYS A 10 -23.73 -6.60 13.71
N MET A 11 -24.49 -6.42 12.62
CA MET A 11 -24.62 -5.11 11.97
C MET A 11 -25.37 -4.13 12.87
N ASN A 12 -24.85 -2.90 12.98
CA ASN A 12 -25.58 -1.81 13.63
C ASN A 12 -26.90 -1.52 12.90
N GLN A 13 -27.84 -0.89 13.60
CA GLN A 13 -29.18 -0.65 13.08
C GLN A 13 -29.17 0.26 11.85
N ASP A 14 -28.25 1.22 11.78
CA ASP A 14 -28.02 2.07 10.62
C ASP A 14 -27.53 1.28 9.41
N GLN A 15 -26.46 0.49 9.58
CA GLN A 15 -25.91 -0.41 8.54
C GLN A 15 -26.97 -1.33 7.95
N TYR A 16 -27.78 -1.93 8.82
CA TYR A 16 -28.84 -2.83 8.41
C TYR A 16 -29.94 -2.11 7.61
N SER A 17 -30.35 -0.92 8.05
CA SER A 17 -31.40 -0.14 7.40
C SER A 17 -31.00 0.37 6.01
N LYS A 18 -29.75 0.79 5.83
CA LYS A 18 -29.23 1.26 4.52
C LYS A 18 -29.03 0.11 3.54
N LEU A 19 -28.41 -0.99 3.96
CA LEU A 19 -28.30 -2.21 3.13
C LEU A 19 -29.69 -2.74 2.74
N LYS A 20 -30.67 -2.68 3.65
CA LYS A 20 -32.06 -3.03 3.33
C LYS A 20 -32.64 -2.10 2.26
N ALA A 21 -32.44 -0.78 2.37
CA ALA A 21 -32.89 0.18 1.36
C ALA A 21 -32.24 -0.05 -0.01
N GLU A 22 -30.94 -0.37 -0.06
CA GLU A 22 -30.23 -0.73 -1.29
C GLU A 22 -30.77 -2.02 -1.93
N LEU A 23 -31.06 -3.04 -1.12
CA LEU A 23 -31.62 -4.30 -1.58
C LEU A 23 -33.06 -4.15 -2.12
N ILE A 24 -33.84 -3.20 -1.56
CA ILE A 24 -35.16 -2.80 -2.07
C ILE A 24 -35.00 -2.07 -3.42
N ALA A 25 -34.08 -1.11 -3.51
CA ALA A 25 -33.86 -0.33 -4.73
C ALA A 25 -33.39 -1.18 -5.92
N THR A 26 -32.70 -2.29 -5.66
CA THR A 26 -32.19 -3.20 -6.71
C THR A 26 -33.17 -4.32 -7.08
N ASP A 27 -34.45 -4.23 -6.67
CA ASP A 27 -35.54 -5.21 -6.88
C ASP A 27 -35.16 -6.69 -6.61
N SER A 28 -34.27 -6.89 -5.64
CA SER A 28 -33.70 -8.20 -5.32
C SER A 28 -34.52 -8.94 -4.24
N ARG A 29 -35.81 -9.15 -4.52
CA ARG A 29 -36.79 -9.68 -3.54
C ARG A 29 -36.31 -10.96 -2.83
N LYS A 30 -35.70 -11.89 -3.56
CA LYS A 30 -35.16 -13.15 -3.00
C LYS A 30 -33.99 -12.93 -2.03
N MET A 31 -33.12 -11.94 -2.27
CA MET A 31 -32.04 -11.58 -1.34
C MET A 31 -32.55 -10.81 -0.14
N LEU A 32 -33.58 -9.98 -0.32
CA LEU A 32 -34.18 -9.22 0.76
C LEU A 32 -34.91 -10.14 1.76
N ILE A 33 -35.63 -11.14 1.26
CA ILE A 33 -36.23 -12.19 2.09
C ILE A 33 -35.12 -12.91 2.87
N LEU A 34 -34.08 -13.38 2.18
CA LEU A 34 -32.92 -14.02 2.81
C LEU A 34 -32.25 -13.16 3.89
N PHE A 35 -32.07 -11.86 3.64
CA PHE A 35 -31.45 -10.90 4.56
C PHE A 35 -32.30 -10.65 5.80
N ASN A 36 -33.61 -10.45 5.64
CA ASN A 36 -34.54 -10.28 6.76
C ASN A 36 -34.66 -11.57 7.59
N SER A 37 -34.83 -12.73 6.93
CA SER A 37 -34.95 -14.04 7.60
C SER A 37 -33.73 -14.37 8.46
N TYR A 38 -32.54 -13.87 8.08
CA TYR A 38 -31.33 -14.02 8.88
C TYR A 38 -31.21 -13.05 10.07
N ARG A 39 -31.82 -11.87 10.01
CA ARG A 39 -31.86 -10.90 11.13
C ARG A 39 -32.89 -11.27 12.18
N ASP A 40 -34.04 -11.79 11.74
CA ASP A 40 -35.19 -12.06 12.61
C ASP A 40 -35.08 -13.41 13.37
N LYS A 41 -33.95 -14.14 13.21
CA LYS A 41 -33.56 -15.36 13.94
C LYS A 41 -34.54 -16.53 13.96
N ASN A 42 -35.58 -16.52 13.12
CA ASN A 42 -36.71 -17.44 13.25
C ASN A 42 -36.77 -18.62 12.27
N TYR A 43 -35.81 -18.77 11.33
CA TYR A 43 -35.91 -19.78 10.28
C TYR A 43 -34.62 -20.60 10.08
N ASP A 44 -34.77 -21.92 9.99
CA ASP A 44 -33.70 -22.84 9.53
C ASP A 44 -33.44 -22.65 8.03
N ASP A 45 -32.22 -22.95 7.57
CA ASP A 45 -31.81 -22.79 6.17
C ASP A 45 -32.76 -23.54 5.21
N ASN A 46 -33.36 -24.65 5.65
CA ASN A 46 -34.34 -25.41 4.86
C ASN A 46 -35.71 -24.74 4.78
N GLN A 47 -36.11 -24.01 5.83
CA GLN A 47 -37.35 -23.22 5.85
C GLN A 47 -37.21 -21.98 4.97
N ILE A 48 -36.06 -21.31 5.02
CA ILE A 48 -35.76 -20.16 4.16
C ILE A 48 -35.69 -20.58 2.68
N LYS A 49 -35.11 -21.74 2.37
CA LYS A 49 -35.12 -22.30 1.00
C LYS A 49 -36.53 -22.54 0.49
N ALA A 50 -37.41 -23.10 1.33
CA ALA A 50 -38.80 -23.36 0.98
C ALA A 50 -39.57 -22.05 0.72
N GLU A 51 -39.32 -21.02 1.53
CA GLU A 51 -39.94 -19.70 1.38
C GLU A 51 -39.45 -18.93 0.14
N ILE A 52 -38.16 -19.05 -0.21
CA ILE A 52 -37.57 -18.43 -1.41
C ILE A 52 -37.88 -19.23 -2.69
N GLY A 53 -38.26 -20.50 -2.55
CA GLY A 53 -38.56 -21.41 -3.66
C GLY A 53 -37.36 -21.65 -4.57
N CYS A 54 -36.21 -21.99 -4.00
CA CYS A 54 -34.95 -22.17 -4.73
C CYS A 54 -34.30 -23.54 -4.51
N THR A 55 -33.56 -24.02 -5.51
CA THR A 55 -32.76 -25.26 -5.41
C THR A 55 -31.54 -25.03 -4.53
N ASP A 56 -30.94 -26.10 -4.00
CA ASP A 56 -29.77 -26.01 -3.12
C ASP A 56 -28.61 -25.21 -3.73
N ASN A 57 -28.34 -25.41 -5.02
CA ASN A 57 -27.31 -24.66 -5.75
C ASN A 57 -27.68 -23.18 -5.91
N ALA A 58 -28.93 -22.87 -6.23
CA ALA A 58 -29.39 -21.49 -6.36
C ALA A 58 -29.37 -20.75 -5.01
N PHE A 59 -29.63 -21.45 -3.91
CA PHE A 59 -29.54 -20.92 -2.55
C PHE A 59 -28.09 -20.59 -2.16
N LEU A 60 -27.14 -21.47 -2.49
CA LEU A 60 -25.71 -21.21 -2.26
C LEU A 60 -25.21 -19.99 -3.04
N VAL A 61 -25.62 -19.85 -4.31
CA VAL A 61 -25.27 -18.69 -5.14
C VAL A 61 -25.91 -17.39 -4.58
N LEU A 62 -27.17 -17.45 -4.14
CA LEU A 62 -27.85 -16.31 -3.51
C LEU A 62 -27.14 -15.87 -2.22
N LYS A 63 -26.70 -16.81 -1.39
CA LYS A 63 -25.90 -16.51 -0.18
C LYS A 63 -24.58 -15.85 -0.51
N SER A 64 -23.85 -16.37 -1.50
CA SER A 64 -22.58 -15.78 -1.93
C SER A 64 -22.79 -14.34 -2.41
N ARG A 65 -23.80 -14.10 -3.26
CA ARG A 65 -24.11 -12.77 -3.76
C ARG A 65 -24.59 -11.81 -2.68
N LEU A 66 -25.35 -12.29 -1.69
CA LEU A 66 -25.75 -11.49 -0.54
C LEU A 66 -24.54 -11.15 0.33
N PHE A 67 -23.62 -12.09 0.54
CA PHE A 67 -22.34 -11.84 1.20
C PHE A 67 -21.54 -10.76 0.47
N ASP A 68 -21.39 -10.87 -0.85
CA ASP A 68 -20.66 -9.90 -1.66
C ASP A 68 -21.27 -8.49 -1.59
N ARG A 69 -22.61 -8.39 -1.53
CA ARG A 69 -23.31 -7.11 -1.36
C ARG A 69 -23.17 -6.53 0.04
N ILE A 70 -23.30 -7.36 1.07
CA ILE A 70 -23.01 -6.97 2.45
C ILE A 70 -21.58 -6.45 2.56
N GLN A 71 -20.63 -7.13 1.93
CA GLN A 71 -19.22 -6.73 1.90
C GLN A 71 -19.04 -5.35 1.23
N LYS A 72 -19.79 -5.08 0.15
CA LYS A 72 -19.81 -3.76 -0.52
C LYS A 72 -20.50 -2.67 0.29
N GLY A 73 -21.55 -2.97 1.04
CA GLY A 73 -22.26 -2.00 1.89
C GLY A 73 -21.52 -1.67 3.19
N ILE A 74 -20.85 -2.64 3.81
CA ILE A 74 -19.95 -2.37 4.95
C ILE A 74 -18.79 -1.46 4.51
N LEU A 75 -18.32 -1.63 3.27
CA LEU A 75 -17.27 -0.81 2.66
C LEU A 75 -17.66 0.64 2.36
N SER A 76 -18.94 0.90 2.06
CA SER A 76 -19.42 2.26 1.76
C SER A 76 -19.69 3.07 3.03
N GLU A 77 -19.94 2.40 4.16
CA GLU A 77 -20.16 3.03 5.47
C GLU A 77 -18.99 2.87 6.45
N SER A 78 -17.96 2.09 6.14
CA SER A 78 -16.71 2.22 6.88
C SER A 78 -16.16 3.60 6.56
N ASP A 79 -16.54 4.58 7.39
CA ASP A 79 -15.87 5.83 7.73
C ASP A 79 -14.45 5.56 8.26
N LEU A 80 -13.73 4.65 7.64
CA LEU A 80 -12.31 4.78 7.48
C LEU A 80 -12.17 5.82 6.37
N ASN A 81 -12.25 7.11 6.73
CA ASN A 81 -11.57 8.16 5.99
C ASN A 81 -10.12 7.71 5.89
N LEU A 82 -9.77 6.89 4.89
CA LEU A 82 -8.45 6.28 4.75
C LEU A 82 -7.38 7.34 4.45
N GLU A 83 -7.80 8.56 4.12
CA GLU A 83 -6.95 9.74 4.08
C GLU A 83 -6.59 10.25 5.49
N GLU A 84 -7.43 10.01 6.51
CA GLU A 84 -7.21 10.41 7.92
C GLU A 84 -6.86 9.25 8.86
N VAL A 85 -7.09 8.00 8.45
CA VAL A 85 -6.62 6.82 9.18
C VAL A 85 -5.12 6.71 8.92
N LYS A 86 -4.35 7.53 9.65
CA LYS A 86 -3.08 7.06 10.20
C LYS A 86 -3.36 5.66 10.72
N TYR A 87 -2.70 4.70 10.09
CA TYR A 87 -2.87 3.27 10.26
C TYR A 87 -2.92 2.88 11.74
N ASP A 88 -4.10 2.94 12.37
CA ASP A 88 -4.21 2.72 13.80
C ASP A 88 -4.23 1.21 14.02
N GLU A 89 -3.01 0.68 14.16
CA GLU A 89 -2.74 -0.74 14.36
C GLU A 89 -3.60 -1.30 15.51
N LYS A 90 -3.86 -0.49 16.55
CA LYS A 90 -4.69 -0.90 17.69
C LYS A 90 -6.13 -1.10 17.27
N LYS A 91 -6.73 -0.19 16.50
CA LYS A 91 -8.10 -0.34 15.99
C LYS A 91 -8.24 -1.57 15.09
N LEU A 92 -7.26 -1.86 14.23
CA LEU A 92 -7.27 -3.05 13.38
C LEU A 92 -7.14 -4.34 14.20
N GLN A 93 -6.29 -4.35 15.23
CA GLN A 93 -6.17 -5.48 16.15
C GLN A 93 -7.43 -5.70 16.97
N GLU A 94 -8.03 -4.64 17.51
CA GLU A 94 -9.32 -4.68 18.22
C GLU A 94 -10.42 -5.20 17.30
N LEU A 95 -10.45 -4.77 16.04
CA LEU A 95 -11.39 -5.28 15.04
C LEU A 95 -11.24 -6.79 14.86
N ILE A 96 -10.01 -7.30 14.77
CA ILE A 96 -9.75 -8.73 14.58
C ILE A 96 -10.12 -9.55 15.81
N ILE A 97 -9.83 -9.03 17.01
CA ILE A 97 -10.10 -9.72 18.28
C ILE A 97 -11.62 -9.77 18.56
N ASN A 98 -12.32 -8.67 18.30
CA ASN A 98 -13.74 -8.53 18.66
C ASN A 98 -14.69 -9.12 17.59
N ASN A 99 -14.21 -9.36 16.37
CA ASN A 99 -14.99 -9.91 15.28
C ASN A 99 -14.64 -11.35 14.94
N ARG A 100 -15.51 -11.99 14.15
CA ARG A 100 -15.21 -13.34 13.66
C ARG A 100 -14.10 -13.29 12.60
N PRO A 101 -13.33 -14.39 12.45
CA PRO A 101 -12.26 -14.48 11.45
C PRO A 101 -12.72 -14.10 10.04
N GLU A 102 -13.93 -14.49 9.63
CA GLU A 102 -14.41 -14.22 8.27
C GLU A 102 -14.70 -12.73 8.00
N TYR A 103 -15.21 -12.02 9.00
CA TYR A 103 -15.45 -10.57 8.89
C TYR A 103 -14.11 -9.82 8.84
N SER A 104 -13.15 -10.26 9.66
CA SER A 104 -11.80 -9.71 9.69
C SER A 104 -11.04 -9.97 8.40
N GLU A 105 -11.12 -11.19 7.84
CA GLU A 105 -10.55 -11.54 6.53
C GLU A 105 -11.10 -10.64 5.43
N ALA A 106 -12.42 -10.44 5.39
CA ALA A 106 -13.07 -9.63 4.36
C ALA A 106 -12.57 -8.18 4.33
N ILE A 107 -12.33 -7.59 5.51
CA ILE A 107 -11.80 -6.23 5.65
C ILE A 107 -10.32 -6.19 5.29
N LEU A 108 -9.52 -7.13 5.80
CA LEU A 108 -8.07 -7.15 5.57
C LEU A 108 -7.71 -7.38 4.10
N VAL A 109 -8.41 -8.26 3.38
CA VAL A 109 -8.19 -8.50 1.94
C VAL A 109 -8.56 -7.27 1.09
N GLN A 110 -9.51 -6.45 1.55
CA GLN A 110 -9.84 -5.21 0.86
C GLN A 110 -8.81 -4.12 1.11
N LEU A 111 -8.29 -4.03 2.34
CA LEU A 111 -7.16 -3.15 2.66
C LEU A 111 -5.92 -3.56 1.87
N GLU A 112 -5.61 -4.86 1.77
CA GLU A 112 -4.54 -5.41 0.95
C GLU A 112 -4.62 -4.92 -0.50
N LYS A 113 -5.79 -5.07 -1.16
CA LYS A 113 -5.98 -4.63 -2.54
C LYS A 113 -5.74 -3.13 -2.74
N ARG A 114 -6.17 -2.30 -1.79
CA ARG A 114 -5.94 -0.84 -1.83
C ARG A 114 -4.47 -0.49 -1.61
N LEU A 115 -3.82 -1.15 -0.67
CA LEU A 115 -2.41 -0.90 -0.35
C LEU A 115 -1.44 -1.40 -1.42
N LEU A 116 -1.81 -2.47 -2.14
CA LEU A 116 -1.09 -2.91 -3.34
C LEU A 116 -1.18 -1.86 -4.46
N GLN A 117 -2.30 -1.14 -4.58
CA GLN A 117 -2.42 -0.03 -5.54
C GLN A 117 -1.59 1.18 -5.11
N SER A 118 -1.34 1.37 -3.81
CA SER A 118 -0.54 2.48 -3.30
C SER A 118 0.96 2.20 -3.13
N ASN A 119 1.41 0.98 -3.39
CA ASN A 119 2.79 0.54 -3.12
C ASN A 119 3.25 0.85 -1.68
N SER A 120 2.36 0.65 -0.72
CA SER A 120 2.64 0.93 0.71
C SER A 120 3.27 -0.29 1.39
N VAL A 121 4.61 -0.39 1.31
CA VAL A 121 5.37 -1.58 1.75
C VAL A 121 5.19 -1.86 3.25
N PHE A 122 5.19 -0.82 4.07
CA PHE A 122 5.12 -0.92 5.54
C PHE A 122 3.72 -1.35 6.00
N GLU A 123 2.69 -0.73 5.44
CA GLU A 123 1.29 -1.02 5.76
C GLU A 123 0.88 -2.42 5.30
N LEU A 124 1.36 -2.86 4.12
CA LEU A 124 1.13 -4.22 3.64
C LEU A 124 1.74 -5.27 4.59
N LEU A 125 2.91 -4.99 5.16
CA LEU A 125 3.55 -5.89 6.13
C LEU A 125 2.62 -6.14 7.34
N HIS A 126 1.98 -5.08 7.83
CA HIS A 126 1.01 -5.19 8.92
C HIS A 126 -0.25 -5.96 8.51
N ILE A 127 -0.83 -5.70 7.33
CA ILE A 127 -1.97 -6.48 6.83
C ILE A 127 -1.63 -7.97 6.74
N TYR A 128 -0.51 -8.35 6.13
CA TYR A 128 -0.15 -9.76 5.97
C TYR A 128 0.09 -10.46 7.29
N ARG A 129 0.67 -9.76 8.28
CA ARG A 129 0.80 -10.27 9.65
C ARG A 129 -0.56 -10.55 10.28
N LEU A 130 -1.54 -9.66 10.08
CA LEU A 130 -2.90 -9.82 10.59
C LEU A 130 -3.67 -10.92 9.85
N LEU A 131 -3.58 -10.99 8.52
CA LEU A 131 -4.17 -12.08 7.72
C LEU A 131 -3.61 -13.45 8.12
N LYS A 132 -2.30 -13.55 8.34
CA LYS A 132 -1.66 -14.77 8.84
C LYS A 132 -2.23 -15.20 10.20
N ARG A 133 -2.53 -14.25 11.11
CA ARG A 133 -3.16 -14.54 12.41
C ARG A 133 -4.61 -14.98 12.27
N VAL A 134 -5.40 -14.30 11.43
CA VAL A 134 -6.79 -14.68 11.12
C VAL A 134 -6.88 -16.11 10.59
N HIS A 135 -5.90 -16.52 9.76
CA HIS A 135 -5.85 -17.85 9.17
C HIS A 135 -5.00 -18.87 9.94
N GLN A 136 -4.70 -18.67 11.23
CA GLN A 136 -3.78 -19.55 11.99
C GLN A 136 -4.14 -21.05 11.96
N PHE A 137 -5.41 -21.40 11.81
CA PHE A 137 -5.91 -22.78 11.77
C PHE A 137 -6.52 -23.17 10.42
N SER A 138 -6.13 -22.48 9.34
CA SER A 138 -6.67 -22.68 8.00
C SER A 138 -5.54 -23.01 7.02
N ASP A 139 -5.85 -23.79 5.98
CA ASP A 139 -4.90 -24.09 4.89
C ASP A 139 -4.33 -22.82 4.20
N LYS A 140 -5.06 -21.70 4.28
CA LYS A 140 -4.61 -20.39 3.76
C LYS A 140 -3.46 -19.77 4.57
N GLN A 141 -3.15 -20.28 5.77
CA GLN A 141 -2.08 -19.75 6.61
C GLN A 141 -0.73 -19.73 5.88
N TYR A 142 -0.43 -20.80 5.15
CA TYR A 142 0.84 -20.94 4.44
C TYR A 142 0.99 -19.88 3.35
N HIS A 143 -0.08 -19.64 2.58
CA HIS A 143 -0.12 -18.60 1.55
C HIS A 143 0.17 -17.21 2.14
N PHE A 144 -0.56 -16.81 3.19
CA PHE A 144 -0.32 -15.51 3.83
C PHE A 144 1.03 -15.44 4.54
N SER A 145 1.59 -16.57 4.99
CA SER A 145 2.96 -16.59 5.51
C SER A 145 4.01 -16.37 4.43
N GLN A 146 3.82 -16.88 3.21
CA GLN A 146 4.72 -16.59 2.10
C GLN A 146 4.65 -15.10 1.71
N LEU A 147 3.44 -14.54 1.59
CA LEU A 147 3.26 -13.12 1.29
C LEU A 147 3.89 -12.23 2.37
N TYR A 148 3.68 -12.57 3.64
CA TYR A 148 4.32 -11.88 4.76
C TYR A 148 5.84 -11.93 4.69
N ASN A 149 6.44 -13.11 4.44
CA ASN A 149 7.89 -13.25 4.35
C ASN A 149 8.48 -12.46 3.17
N ASN A 150 7.80 -12.47 2.02
CA ASN A 150 8.20 -11.65 0.87
C ASN A 150 8.17 -10.17 1.21
N GLN A 151 7.12 -9.73 1.91
CA GLN A 151 6.98 -8.33 2.34
C GLN A 151 8.04 -7.94 3.38
N ILE A 152 8.41 -8.84 4.29
CA ILE A 152 9.53 -8.64 5.22
C ILE A 152 10.83 -8.43 4.44
N ALA A 153 11.11 -9.29 3.45
CA ALA A 153 12.33 -9.17 2.65
C ALA A 153 12.39 -7.82 1.92
N GLN A 154 11.25 -7.34 1.40
CA GLN A 154 11.10 -5.99 0.84
C GLN A 154 11.38 -4.89 1.86
N PHE A 155 10.75 -4.98 3.03
CA PHE A 155 10.96 -4.01 4.09
C PHE A 155 12.42 -3.95 4.56
N ILE A 156 13.06 -5.09 4.84
CA ILE A 156 14.46 -5.15 5.28
C ILE A 156 15.40 -4.59 4.20
N SER A 157 15.13 -4.90 2.93
CA SER A 157 15.92 -4.39 1.81
C SER A 157 15.81 -2.87 1.69
N LEU A 158 14.60 -2.32 1.90
CA LEU A 158 14.35 -0.88 1.90
C LEU A 158 15.05 -0.19 3.07
N GLU A 159 14.90 -0.68 4.30
CA GLU A 159 15.59 -0.13 5.48
C GLU A 159 17.10 -0.10 5.26
N ARG A 160 17.67 -1.20 4.75
CA ARG A 160 19.10 -1.26 4.45
C ARG A 160 19.51 -0.25 3.38
N ALA A 161 18.70 -0.04 2.35
CA ALA A 161 18.97 0.96 1.32
C ALA A 161 18.90 2.39 1.89
N ILE A 162 17.97 2.66 2.81
CA ILE A 162 17.86 3.95 3.50
C ILE A 162 19.12 4.21 4.34
N ASP A 163 19.58 3.23 5.12
CA ASP A 163 20.81 3.35 5.92
C ASP A 163 22.03 3.68 5.04
N ILE A 164 22.21 2.95 3.94
CA ILE A 164 23.32 3.18 3.01
C ILE A 164 23.20 4.56 2.37
N TYR A 165 21.99 4.98 2.00
CA TYR A 165 21.77 6.30 1.43
C TYR A 165 22.04 7.41 2.46
N TYR A 166 21.75 7.19 3.73
CA TYR A 166 22.10 8.13 4.80
C TYR A 166 23.63 8.27 4.93
N ASP A 167 24.34 7.14 5.00
CA ASP A 167 25.81 7.12 5.03
C ASP A 167 26.41 7.76 3.78
N PHE A 168 25.77 7.58 2.62
CA PHE A 168 26.13 8.23 1.37
C PHE A 168 25.99 9.75 1.47
N ASN A 169 24.86 10.29 1.93
CA ASN A 169 24.68 11.73 2.06
C ASN A 169 25.65 12.34 3.09
N LYS A 170 25.94 11.63 4.19
CA LYS A 170 26.93 12.07 5.18
C LYS A 170 28.34 12.12 4.59
N THR A 171 28.71 11.10 3.82
CA THR A 171 29.99 11.06 3.12
C THR A 171 30.06 12.14 2.04
N MET A 172 28.97 12.38 1.33
CA MET A 172 28.87 13.42 0.28
C MET A 172 29.05 14.80 0.88
N ALA A 173 28.40 15.08 2.01
CA ALA A 173 28.57 16.33 2.73
C ALA A 173 30.04 16.53 3.13
N SER A 174 30.70 15.49 3.65
CA SER A 174 32.12 15.56 4.03
C SER A 174 33.01 15.83 2.81
N TYR A 175 32.76 15.11 1.70
CA TYR A 175 33.48 15.30 0.44
C TYR A 175 33.35 16.73 -0.10
N LEU A 176 32.15 17.32 -0.04
CA LEU A 176 31.94 18.71 -0.50
C LEU A 176 32.74 19.75 0.31
N PHE A 177 33.13 19.44 1.55
CA PHE A 177 33.98 20.31 2.36
C PHE A 177 35.48 20.03 2.20
N THR A 178 35.87 18.77 2.02
CA THR A 178 37.28 18.35 2.02
C THR A 178 37.87 18.19 0.62
N TYR A 179 37.03 17.86 -0.36
CA TYR A 179 37.40 17.35 -1.68
C TYR A 179 38.37 16.17 -1.64
N SER A 180 38.26 15.32 -0.61
CA SER A 180 39.13 14.15 -0.46
C SER A 180 38.78 13.05 -1.46
N GLU A 181 39.76 12.58 -2.23
CA GLU A 181 39.57 11.44 -3.14
C GLU A 181 39.20 10.15 -2.38
N THR A 182 39.60 9.98 -1.12
CA THR A 182 39.21 8.81 -0.32
C THR A 182 37.71 8.78 -0.04
N GLU A 183 37.10 9.95 0.20
CA GLU A 183 35.66 10.05 0.45
C GLU A 183 34.89 9.85 -0.85
N LYS A 184 35.43 10.34 -1.97
CA LYS A 184 34.90 10.09 -3.30
C LYS A 184 34.88 8.60 -3.66
N GLU A 185 35.97 7.87 -3.42
CA GLU A 185 36.02 6.41 -3.61
C GLU A 185 34.95 5.70 -2.76
N LEU A 186 34.79 6.11 -1.50
CA LEU A 186 33.77 5.57 -0.61
C LEU A 186 32.34 5.81 -1.15
N LEU A 187 32.07 6.97 -1.74
CA LEU A 187 30.77 7.24 -2.36
C LEU A 187 30.46 6.29 -3.52
N PHE A 188 31.44 5.93 -4.34
CA PHE A 188 31.27 4.93 -5.40
C PHE A 188 30.98 3.53 -4.84
N VAL A 189 31.63 3.17 -3.72
CA VAL A 189 31.35 1.90 -3.02
C VAL A 189 29.91 1.88 -2.51
N LEU A 190 29.47 2.93 -1.82
CA LEU A 190 28.10 3.03 -1.29
C LEU A 190 27.04 3.01 -2.41
N LYS A 191 27.29 3.68 -3.53
CA LYS A 191 26.43 3.59 -4.73
C LYS A 191 26.34 2.15 -5.23
N LYS A 192 27.46 1.42 -5.31
CA LYS A 192 27.48 0.02 -5.75
C LYS A 192 26.71 -0.88 -4.79
N GLU A 193 26.76 -0.61 -3.49
CA GLU A 193 25.93 -1.34 -2.52
C GLU A 193 24.43 -1.10 -2.74
N LEU A 194 24.01 0.15 -3.01
CA LEU A 194 22.61 0.44 -3.39
C LEU A 194 22.20 -0.31 -4.66
N GLN A 195 23.08 -0.38 -5.65
CA GLN A 195 22.85 -1.13 -6.88
C GLN A 195 22.65 -2.63 -6.60
N ASN A 196 23.46 -3.22 -5.72
CA ASN A 196 23.34 -4.62 -5.33
C ASN A 196 21.99 -4.90 -4.65
N ILE A 197 21.53 -4.00 -3.78
CA ILE A 197 20.20 -4.13 -3.14
C ILE A 197 19.10 -4.03 -4.18
N LEU A 198 19.20 -3.10 -5.14
CA LEU A 198 18.25 -2.97 -6.24
C LEU A 198 18.16 -4.24 -7.11
N HIS A 199 19.30 -4.93 -7.32
CA HIS A 199 19.33 -6.20 -8.05
C HIS A 199 18.63 -7.34 -7.31
N ILE A 200 18.77 -7.38 -5.99
CA ILE A 200 18.10 -8.38 -5.13
C ILE A 200 16.61 -8.05 -5.00
N ASN A 201 16.27 -6.76 -4.88
CA ASN A 201 14.93 -6.29 -4.60
C ASN A 201 14.55 -5.06 -5.43
N LYS A 202 13.61 -5.25 -6.36
CA LYS A 202 13.14 -4.22 -7.29
C LYS A 202 12.05 -3.35 -6.67
N SER A 203 12.31 -2.80 -5.49
CA SER A 203 11.43 -1.79 -4.89
C SER A 203 11.60 -0.46 -5.62
N VAL A 204 10.49 0.23 -5.83
CA VAL A 204 10.42 1.54 -6.50
C VAL A 204 11.18 2.59 -5.67
N GLU A 205 11.12 2.47 -4.35
CA GLU A 205 11.82 3.34 -3.41
C GLU A 205 13.34 3.13 -3.47
N VAL A 206 13.79 1.88 -3.53
CA VAL A 206 15.22 1.58 -3.70
C VAL A 206 15.73 2.12 -5.04
N GLU A 207 14.92 2.02 -6.10
CA GLU A 207 15.24 2.60 -7.41
C GLU A 207 15.39 4.13 -7.31
N LEU A 208 14.50 4.80 -6.57
CA LEU A 208 14.59 6.24 -6.33
C LEU A 208 15.86 6.62 -5.56
N LEU A 209 16.19 5.93 -4.46
CA LEU A 209 17.40 6.19 -3.68
C LEU A 209 18.68 6.01 -4.52
N TYR A 210 18.73 4.93 -5.31
CA TYR A 210 19.82 4.70 -6.25
C TYR A 210 19.92 5.80 -7.31
N GLY A 211 18.78 6.24 -7.86
CA GLY A 211 18.70 7.34 -8.82
C GLY A 211 19.23 8.64 -8.24
N LEU A 212 18.81 9.01 -7.03
CA LEU A 212 19.27 10.22 -6.34
C LEU A 212 20.77 10.18 -6.05
N ALA A 213 21.30 9.07 -5.53
CA ALA A 213 22.73 8.92 -5.28
C ALA A 213 23.55 9.07 -6.58
N THR A 214 23.05 8.51 -7.67
CA THR A 214 23.70 8.61 -8.99
C THR A 214 23.69 10.05 -9.52
N ILE A 215 22.57 10.75 -9.39
CA ILE A 215 22.45 12.17 -9.77
C ILE A 215 23.46 13.02 -8.98
N GLN A 216 23.54 12.82 -7.66
CA GLN A 216 24.48 13.55 -6.84
C GLN A 216 25.94 13.31 -7.24
N LEU A 217 26.33 12.05 -7.52
CA LEU A 217 27.69 11.75 -8.02
C LEU A 217 28.00 12.43 -9.35
N LYS A 218 27.04 12.48 -10.27
CA LYS A 218 27.22 13.17 -11.56
C LYS A 218 27.37 14.68 -11.39
N ILE A 219 26.58 15.29 -10.51
CA ILE A 219 26.58 16.75 -10.31
C ILE A 219 27.82 17.19 -9.52
N PHE A 220 28.16 16.50 -8.43
CA PHE A 220 29.16 16.96 -7.46
C PHE A 220 30.53 16.33 -7.64
N CYS A 221 30.61 15.13 -8.20
CA CYS A 221 31.87 14.41 -8.41
C CYS A 221 32.27 14.30 -9.88
N ASN A 222 31.47 14.85 -10.82
CA ASN A 222 31.65 14.75 -12.26
C ASN A 222 31.87 13.29 -12.75
N SER A 223 31.19 12.33 -12.12
CA SER A 223 31.37 10.91 -12.46
C SER A 223 30.86 10.59 -13.86
N THR A 224 31.70 10.00 -14.72
CA THR A 224 31.34 9.54 -16.07
C THR A 224 30.91 8.07 -16.12
N ASP A 225 30.93 7.35 -15.00
CA ASP A 225 30.84 5.89 -14.95
C ASP A 225 29.47 5.29 -15.31
N ASP A 226 28.39 6.09 -15.43
CA ASP A 226 27.07 5.57 -15.81
C ASP A 226 26.67 5.94 -17.23
N GLU A 227 26.31 4.92 -18.00
CA GLU A 227 25.77 5.00 -19.38
C GLU A 227 24.50 5.86 -19.48
N LYS A 228 23.71 5.97 -18.41
CA LYS A 228 22.42 6.71 -18.43
C LYS A 228 22.65 8.20 -18.40
N SER A 229 21.99 8.96 -19.29
CA SER A 229 22.02 10.42 -19.24
C SER A 229 21.44 10.93 -17.92
N ILE A 230 21.96 12.05 -17.41
CA ILE A 230 21.42 12.67 -16.19
C ILE A 230 19.95 13.11 -16.37
N PHE A 231 19.57 13.51 -17.57
CA PHE A 231 18.18 13.85 -17.91
C PHE A 231 17.24 12.64 -17.86
N ASP A 232 17.73 11.46 -18.24
CA ASP A 232 16.96 10.22 -18.13
C ASP A 232 16.75 9.84 -16.67
N LEU A 233 17.78 10.06 -15.83
CA LEU A 233 17.69 9.84 -14.38
C LEU A 233 16.67 10.80 -13.73
N PHE A 234 16.69 12.09 -14.07
CA PHE A 234 15.69 13.04 -13.59
C PHE A 234 14.27 12.66 -14.03
N SER A 235 14.09 12.31 -15.31
CA SER A 235 12.79 11.90 -15.84
C SER A 235 12.27 10.66 -15.11
N ARG A 236 13.12 9.66 -14.91
CA ARG A 236 12.76 8.43 -14.20
C ARG A 236 12.40 8.69 -12.73
N CYS A 237 13.17 9.51 -12.02
CA CYS A 237 12.85 9.88 -10.64
C CYS A 237 11.52 10.65 -10.57
N ASN A 238 11.27 11.55 -11.52
CA ASN A 238 10.00 12.27 -11.62
C ASN A 238 8.82 11.35 -11.93
N GLU A 239 8.97 10.36 -12.81
CA GLU A 239 7.95 9.33 -13.06
C GLU A 239 7.61 8.54 -11.80
N ILE A 240 8.64 8.13 -11.05
CA ILE A 240 8.47 7.40 -9.79
C ILE A 240 7.71 8.26 -8.77
N LEU A 241 8.10 9.53 -8.62
CA LEU A 241 7.43 10.46 -7.69
C LEU A 241 5.99 10.78 -8.11
N ASN A 242 5.72 10.90 -9.41
CA ASN A 242 4.39 11.22 -9.91
C ASN A 242 3.44 10.00 -9.88
N SER A 243 3.98 8.80 -10.11
CA SER A 243 3.21 7.55 -10.07
C SER A 243 2.91 7.06 -8.65
N SER A 244 3.72 7.45 -7.67
CA SER A 244 3.47 7.08 -6.27
C SER A 244 2.29 7.85 -5.68
N SER A 245 1.29 7.15 -5.16
CA SER A 245 0.15 7.74 -4.46
C SER A 245 0.48 8.16 -3.02
N SER A 246 1.64 7.76 -2.48
CA SER A 246 2.08 8.17 -1.14
C SER A 246 2.45 9.66 -1.13
N PHE A 247 1.62 10.48 -0.50
CA PHE A 247 1.85 11.90 -0.27
C PHE A 247 3.22 12.18 0.39
N GLU A 248 3.56 11.40 1.43
CA GLU A 248 4.79 11.56 2.22
C GLU A 248 6.09 11.39 1.40
N ARG A 249 6.15 10.40 0.49
CA ARG A 249 7.33 10.23 -0.38
C ARG A 249 7.53 11.41 -1.32
N ARG A 250 6.44 11.98 -1.84
CA ARG A 250 6.51 13.16 -2.70
C ARG A 250 7.03 14.37 -1.92
N GLU A 251 6.49 14.62 -0.74
CA GLU A 251 6.90 15.76 0.08
C GLU A 251 8.38 15.69 0.49
N PHE A 252 8.90 14.48 0.80
CA PHE A 252 10.28 14.33 1.23
C PHE A 252 11.31 14.40 0.09
N TYR A 253 11.10 13.66 -1.01
CA TYR A 253 12.12 13.52 -2.06
C TYR A 253 11.98 14.55 -3.20
N LYS A 254 10.79 15.12 -3.41
CA LYS A 254 10.57 16.09 -4.49
C LYS A 254 11.40 17.38 -4.32
N PRO A 255 11.51 17.98 -3.12
CA PRO A 255 12.35 19.15 -2.93
C PRO A 255 13.83 18.85 -3.21
N ALA A 256 14.33 17.69 -2.76
CA ALA A 256 15.71 17.28 -3.03
C ALA A 256 15.97 17.13 -4.55
N LEU A 257 15.05 16.51 -5.28
CA LEU A 257 15.17 16.36 -6.73
C LEU A 257 15.15 17.71 -7.46
N LEU A 258 14.23 18.61 -7.09
CA LEU A 258 14.15 19.97 -7.65
C LEU A 258 15.42 20.78 -7.36
N LEU A 259 16.02 20.61 -6.18
CA LEU A 259 17.31 21.22 -5.85
C LEU A 259 18.43 20.69 -6.75
N PHE A 260 18.46 19.39 -7.03
CA PHE A 260 19.46 18.81 -7.95
C PHE A 260 19.24 19.27 -9.40
N GLU A 261 17.99 19.37 -9.86
CA GLU A 261 17.65 19.94 -11.18
C GLU A 261 18.10 21.41 -11.27
N PHE A 262 17.88 22.20 -10.22
CA PHE A 262 18.35 23.58 -10.11
C PHE A 262 19.88 23.69 -10.20
N ILE A 263 20.60 22.97 -9.34
CA ILE A 263 22.08 23.01 -9.28
C ILE A 263 22.66 22.59 -10.63
N HIS A 264 22.12 21.53 -11.23
CA HIS A 264 22.51 21.08 -12.56
C HIS A 264 22.33 22.21 -13.60
N SER A 265 21.14 22.80 -13.70
CA SER A 265 20.90 23.91 -14.64
C SER A 265 21.84 25.11 -14.43
N MET A 266 22.19 25.42 -13.18
CA MET A 266 23.13 26.49 -12.87
C MET A 266 24.56 26.16 -13.31
N ASN A 267 25.03 24.92 -13.11
CA ASN A 267 26.37 24.48 -13.52
C ASN A 267 26.58 24.54 -15.04
N TYR A 268 25.52 24.38 -15.84
CA TYR A 268 25.55 24.49 -17.31
C TYR A 268 25.18 25.89 -17.85
N GLY A 269 24.98 26.88 -16.96
CA GLY A 269 24.65 28.25 -17.36
C GLY A 269 23.21 28.46 -17.86
N GLU A 270 22.32 27.47 -17.68
CA GLU A 270 20.91 27.54 -18.05
C GLU A 270 20.06 28.28 -16.99
N THR A 271 20.44 29.52 -16.67
CA THR A 271 19.84 30.32 -15.58
C THR A 271 18.32 30.47 -15.68
N LYS A 272 17.76 30.62 -16.88
CA LYS A 272 16.30 30.70 -17.10
C LYS A 272 15.57 29.42 -16.69
N ARG A 273 16.16 28.25 -16.92
CA ARG A 273 15.59 26.96 -16.51
C ARG A 273 15.78 26.72 -15.02
N GLY A 274 16.94 27.10 -14.47
CA GLY A 274 17.20 27.05 -13.04
C GLY A 274 16.15 27.82 -12.22
N ILE A 275 15.82 29.05 -12.63
CA ILE A 275 14.82 29.87 -11.93
C ILE A 275 13.45 29.16 -11.83
N VAL A 276 13.02 28.45 -12.88
CA VAL A 276 11.75 27.69 -12.86
C VAL A 276 11.74 26.57 -11.81
N TYR A 277 12.88 25.94 -11.55
CA TYR A 277 13.00 24.91 -10.51
C TYR A 277 13.07 25.54 -9.11
N TYR A 278 13.76 26.67 -8.98
CA TYR A 278 13.83 27.43 -7.73
C TYR A 278 12.46 27.98 -7.31
N GLU A 279 11.67 28.51 -8.24
CA GLU A 279 10.31 28.98 -7.98
C GLU A 279 9.35 27.86 -7.53
N LYS A 280 9.64 26.60 -7.88
CA LYS A 280 8.86 25.43 -7.42
C LYS A 280 9.29 24.91 -6.05
N LEU A 281 10.41 25.41 -5.52
CA LEU A 281 10.92 25.05 -4.19
C LEU A 281 10.39 25.97 -3.07
N ILE A 282 9.97 27.20 -3.41
CA ILE A 282 9.38 28.21 -2.52
C ILE A 282 7.87 28.00 -2.42
#